data_AF-A0A9P3JE72-F1
#
_entry.id   AF-A0A9P3JE72-F1
#
_cell.length_a   1.000
_cell.length_b   1.000
_cell.length_c   1.000
_cell.angle_alpha   90.00
_cell.angle_beta   90.00
_cell.angle_gamma   90.00
#
_symmetry.space_group_name_H-M   'P 1'
#
loop_
_entity.id
_entity.type
_entity.pdbx_description
1 polymer ?
#
loop_
_entity_poly.entity_id
_entity_poly.type
_entity_poly.pdbx_seq_one_letter_code
_entity_poly.pdbx_strand_id
1 'polypeptide(L)'
;MAESTAAAGIPETSAAGPADAREGRTTIGPADASSAVDFLMMIQPLKTLKRTGWVKRGVQGPESIGDHMHRMAMMAFVLADVRGIDRERCVKMAIVHDVAEAIAGDITPSCGVDKDEKYRLEKEALGKMCDALGPNNRAAGEMLALWEEYEANESSEARLVKDFDKLEMILQAHEYEQAQGMELQEFFDSTKDRWQTDVGRLVAADIVARRSKGGRS
;
A
#
# COMPACT_ATOMS: atom_id res chain seq x y z
N MET A 1 -10.02 42.55 -68.15
CA MET A 1 -9.63 41.13 -68.09
C MET A 1 -8.66 40.97 -66.94
N ALA A 2 -8.91 39.93 -66.13
CA ALA A 2 -8.04 39.34 -65.11
C ALA A 2 -7.70 40.18 -63.87
N GLU A 3 -8.44 39.91 -62.81
CA GLU A 3 -8.04 40.00 -61.40
C GLU A 3 -6.76 39.17 -61.16
N SER A 4 -5.87 39.64 -60.29
CA SER A 4 -4.93 38.77 -59.60
C SER A 4 -4.54 39.39 -58.27
N THR A 5 -5.16 38.87 -57.22
CA THR A 5 -4.90 39.15 -55.81
C THR A 5 -3.64 38.42 -55.39
N ALA A 6 -2.63 39.15 -54.91
CA ALA A 6 -1.45 38.57 -54.28
C ALA A 6 -1.79 38.23 -52.81
N ALA A 7 -2.03 36.95 -52.53
CA ALA A 7 -2.13 36.43 -51.18
C ALA A 7 -0.72 36.27 -50.57
N ALA A 8 -0.49 36.91 -49.43
CA ALA A 8 0.71 36.74 -48.63
C ALA A 8 0.76 35.32 -48.04
N GLY A 9 1.78 34.54 -48.42
CA GLY A 9 2.07 33.24 -47.82
C GLY A 9 2.63 33.42 -46.42
N ILE A 10 1.96 32.82 -45.43
CA ILE A 10 2.47 32.65 -44.07
C ILE A 10 3.45 31.45 -44.10
N PRO A 11 4.67 31.54 -43.55
CA PRO A 11 5.50 30.37 -43.37
C PRO A 11 5.00 29.60 -42.14
N GLU A 12 4.59 28.34 -42.34
CA GLU A 12 4.33 27.40 -41.27
C GLU A 12 5.62 27.12 -40.50
N THR A 13 5.76 27.72 -39.31
CA THR A 13 6.78 27.33 -38.35
C THR A 13 6.30 26.07 -37.61
N SER A 14 6.66 24.90 -38.14
CA SER A 14 6.68 23.65 -37.39
C SER A 14 7.81 23.71 -36.36
N ALA A 15 7.46 24.09 -35.13
CA ALA A 15 8.31 23.86 -33.96
C ALA A 15 7.64 22.76 -33.14
N ALA A 16 7.97 21.51 -33.49
CA ALA A 16 7.67 20.35 -32.66
C ALA A 16 8.26 20.59 -31.27
N GLY A 17 7.40 20.61 -30.24
CA GLY A 17 7.82 20.59 -28.84
C GLY A 17 8.59 19.30 -28.53
N PRO A 18 9.33 19.25 -27.42
CA PRO A 18 10.14 18.09 -27.08
C PRO A 18 9.24 16.87 -26.95
N ALA A 19 9.55 15.85 -27.73
CA ALA A 19 8.85 14.57 -27.71
C ALA A 19 8.86 14.02 -26.27
N ASP A 20 7.65 13.78 -25.76
CA ASP A 20 7.39 13.08 -24.52
C ASP A 20 8.09 11.71 -24.58
N ALA A 21 8.97 11.44 -23.62
CA ALA A 21 9.74 10.20 -23.50
C ALA A 21 8.86 9.02 -23.03
N ARG A 22 7.65 8.89 -23.59
CA ARG A 22 6.66 7.84 -23.32
C ARG A 22 6.64 6.75 -24.39
N GLU A 23 7.77 6.41 -24.98
CA GLU A 23 7.86 5.16 -25.74
C GLU A 23 8.02 3.98 -24.76
N GLY A 24 6.90 3.64 -24.11
CA GLY A 24 6.71 2.37 -23.41
C GLY A 24 6.29 1.28 -24.40
N ARG A 25 6.70 0.03 -24.15
CA ARG A 25 6.25 -1.15 -24.89
C ARG A 25 4.72 -1.15 -24.99
N THR A 26 4.19 -1.25 -26.20
CA THR A 26 2.74 -1.26 -26.49
C THR A 26 2.05 -2.57 -26.11
N THR A 27 2.80 -3.67 -25.91
CA THR A 27 2.25 -4.99 -25.58
C THR A 27 3.20 -5.78 -24.67
N ILE A 28 2.65 -6.57 -23.75
CA ILE A 28 3.42 -7.58 -22.99
C ILE A 28 3.72 -8.80 -23.87
N GLY A 29 4.94 -9.36 -23.78
CA GLY A 29 5.31 -10.59 -24.47
C GLY A 29 4.93 -11.86 -23.68
N PRO A 30 4.99 -13.06 -24.29
CA PRO A 30 4.70 -14.33 -23.58
C PRO A 30 5.58 -14.58 -22.35
N ALA A 31 6.87 -14.19 -22.41
CA ALA A 31 7.77 -14.29 -21.27
C ALA A 31 7.36 -13.34 -20.13
N ASP A 32 7.02 -12.08 -20.46
CA ASP A 32 6.53 -11.10 -19.48
C ASP A 32 5.24 -11.62 -18.80
N ALA A 33 4.34 -12.23 -19.57
CA ALA A 33 3.12 -12.84 -19.05
C ALA A 33 3.39 -14.03 -18.12
N SER A 34 4.34 -14.91 -18.47
CA SER A 34 4.73 -16.04 -17.62
C SER A 34 5.31 -15.55 -16.29
N SER A 35 6.26 -14.61 -16.33
CA SER A 35 6.84 -13.99 -15.12
C SER A 35 5.79 -13.30 -14.25
N ALA A 36 4.81 -12.64 -14.87
CA ALA A 36 3.70 -12.04 -14.14
C ALA A 36 2.85 -13.12 -13.44
N VAL A 37 2.56 -14.24 -14.11
CA VAL A 37 1.83 -15.37 -13.49
C VAL A 37 2.63 -15.97 -12.32
N ASP A 38 3.93 -16.16 -12.48
CA ASP A 38 4.80 -16.67 -11.41
C ASP A 38 4.76 -15.76 -10.17
N PHE A 39 4.89 -14.45 -10.37
CA PHE A 39 4.73 -13.46 -9.30
C PHE A 39 3.33 -13.52 -8.67
N LEU A 40 2.26 -13.58 -9.47
CA LEU A 40 0.88 -13.65 -8.97
C LEU A 40 0.63 -14.93 -8.15
N MET A 41 1.30 -16.04 -8.47
CA MET A 41 1.29 -17.25 -7.67
C MET A 41 2.06 -17.07 -6.35
N MET A 42 3.18 -16.35 -6.36
CA MET A 42 3.97 -16.08 -5.14
C MET A 42 3.21 -15.25 -4.11
N ILE A 43 2.32 -14.35 -4.52
CA ILE A 43 1.53 -13.51 -3.60
C ILE A 43 0.22 -14.17 -3.15
N GLN A 44 -0.13 -15.35 -3.66
CA GLN A 44 -1.33 -16.08 -3.24
C GLN A 44 -1.43 -16.28 -1.71
N PRO A 45 -0.34 -16.58 -0.96
CA PRO A 45 -0.40 -16.75 0.48
C PRO A 45 -1.00 -15.58 1.24
N LEU A 46 -0.94 -14.34 0.70
CA LEU A 46 -1.57 -13.17 1.32
C LEU A 46 -3.09 -13.33 1.51
N LYS A 47 -3.74 -14.18 0.70
CA LYS A 47 -5.18 -14.50 0.80
C LYS A 47 -5.50 -15.47 1.95
N THR A 48 -4.50 -16.22 2.43
CA THR A 48 -4.71 -17.35 3.35
C THR A 48 -3.97 -17.19 4.66
N LEU A 49 -2.82 -16.51 4.66
CA LEU A 49 -2.08 -16.16 5.86
C LEU A 49 -2.90 -15.18 6.68
N LYS A 50 -3.21 -15.58 7.90
CA LYS A 50 -4.02 -14.82 8.84
C LYS A 50 -3.13 -13.92 9.68
N ARG A 51 -3.58 -12.69 9.95
CA ARG A 51 -2.78 -11.75 10.75
C ARG A 51 -2.52 -12.33 12.14
N THR A 52 -1.24 -12.48 12.46
CA THR A 52 -0.70 -13.20 13.62
C THR A 52 -1.21 -12.58 14.93
N GLY A 53 -1.42 -11.26 14.98
CA GLY A 53 -1.98 -10.58 16.15
C GLY A 53 -3.35 -11.14 16.57
N TRP A 54 -4.25 -11.32 15.61
CA TRP A 54 -5.61 -11.85 15.85
C TRP A 54 -5.60 -13.34 16.18
N VAL A 55 -4.78 -14.12 15.47
CA VAL A 55 -4.61 -15.55 15.73
C VAL A 55 -4.14 -15.78 17.17
N LYS A 56 -3.16 -15.01 17.64
CA LYS A 56 -2.63 -15.10 19.02
C LYS A 56 -3.63 -14.65 20.09
N ARG A 57 -4.73 -14.00 19.72
CA ARG A 57 -5.83 -13.63 20.63
C ARG A 57 -7.05 -14.52 20.50
N GLY A 58 -6.99 -15.55 19.66
CA GLY A 58 -8.09 -16.51 19.51
C GLY A 58 -9.31 -15.93 18.80
N VAL A 59 -9.14 -14.85 18.03
CA VAL A 59 -10.18 -14.31 17.15
C VAL A 59 -10.64 -15.42 16.21
N GLN A 60 -11.95 -15.63 16.11
CA GLN A 60 -12.55 -16.61 15.20
C GLN A 60 -12.62 -16.01 13.79
N GLY A 61 -12.16 -16.75 12.79
CA GLY A 61 -12.13 -16.28 11.39
C GLY A 61 -11.35 -14.97 11.21
N PRO A 62 -10.08 -14.89 11.66
CA PRO A 62 -9.28 -13.67 11.51
C PRO A 62 -9.10 -13.32 10.03
N GLU A 63 -8.93 -12.03 9.77
CA GLU A 63 -8.64 -11.50 8.43
C GLU A 63 -7.31 -12.04 7.90
N SER A 64 -7.19 -12.08 6.59
CA SER A 64 -5.92 -12.31 5.91
C SER A 64 -5.11 -11.03 5.74
N ILE A 65 -3.81 -11.14 5.45
CA ILE A 65 -2.96 -9.98 5.13
C ILE A 65 -3.50 -9.23 3.91
N GLY A 66 -4.06 -9.96 2.93
CA GLY A 66 -4.71 -9.37 1.76
C GLY A 66 -5.96 -8.54 2.10
N ASP A 67 -6.73 -8.93 3.11
CA ASP A 67 -7.91 -8.17 3.57
C ASP A 67 -7.48 -6.83 4.19
N HIS A 68 -6.45 -6.87 5.05
CA HIS A 68 -5.82 -5.71 5.67
C HIS A 68 -5.31 -4.71 4.62
N MET A 69 -4.47 -5.17 3.69
CA MET A 69 -3.91 -4.31 2.63
C MET A 69 -5.00 -3.75 1.70
N HIS A 70 -6.05 -4.52 1.41
CA HIS A 70 -7.17 -4.03 0.62
C HIS A 70 -7.88 -2.88 1.31
N ARG A 71 -8.21 -3.00 2.61
CA ARG A 71 -8.88 -1.92 3.33
C ARG A 71 -7.96 -0.70 3.50
N MET A 72 -6.66 -0.88 3.68
CA MET A 72 -5.69 0.23 3.64
C MET A 72 -5.66 0.95 2.29
N ALA A 73 -5.68 0.22 1.18
CA ALA A 73 -5.74 0.83 -0.15
C ALA A 73 -7.02 1.67 -0.34
N MET A 74 -8.15 1.19 0.19
CA MET A 74 -9.40 1.96 0.23
C MET A 74 -9.29 3.19 1.12
N MET A 75 -8.60 3.10 2.27
CA MET A 75 -8.33 4.25 3.13
C MET A 75 -7.48 5.30 2.40
N ALA A 76 -6.40 4.88 1.72
CA ALA A 76 -5.61 5.79 0.89
C ALA A 76 -6.45 6.44 -0.21
N PHE A 77 -7.31 5.66 -0.88
CA PHE A 77 -8.17 6.16 -1.95
C PHE A 77 -9.14 7.26 -1.48
N VAL A 78 -9.70 7.14 -0.26
CA VAL A 78 -10.73 8.08 0.25
C VAL A 78 -10.21 9.14 1.21
N LEU A 79 -9.03 8.95 1.83
CA LEU A 79 -8.49 9.84 2.87
C LEU A 79 -7.20 10.57 2.46
N ALA A 80 -6.50 10.14 1.41
CA ALA A 80 -5.26 10.78 0.97
C ALA A 80 -5.48 11.97 0.01
N ASP A 81 -6.67 12.59 0.02
CA ASP A 81 -6.94 13.83 -0.72
C ASP A 81 -6.45 15.04 0.08
N VAL A 82 -5.15 15.07 0.34
CA VAL A 82 -4.47 16.08 1.17
C VAL A 82 -3.45 16.81 0.31
N ARG A 83 -3.39 18.14 0.45
CA ARG A 83 -2.43 18.95 -0.31
C ARG A 83 -0.99 18.49 -0.06
N GLY A 84 -0.28 18.19 -1.13
CA GLY A 84 1.12 17.77 -1.07
C GLY A 84 1.33 16.27 -0.83
N ILE A 85 0.26 15.47 -0.82
CA ILE A 85 0.31 14.00 -0.81
C ILE A 85 -0.05 13.48 -2.20
N ASP A 86 0.76 12.57 -2.73
CA ASP A 86 0.39 11.78 -3.90
C ASP A 86 -0.49 10.57 -3.49
N ARG A 87 -1.80 10.69 -3.72
CA ARG A 87 -2.76 9.62 -3.45
C ARG A 87 -2.46 8.33 -4.20
N GLU A 88 -2.05 8.40 -5.47
CA GLU A 88 -1.76 7.19 -6.25
C GLU A 88 -0.57 6.44 -5.64
N ARG A 89 0.46 7.20 -5.22
CA ARG A 89 1.61 6.64 -4.48
C ARG A 89 1.17 6.00 -3.17
N CYS A 90 0.31 6.63 -2.38
CA CYS A 90 -0.21 6.02 -1.14
C CYS A 90 -0.98 4.72 -1.39
N VAL A 91 -1.81 4.66 -2.43
CA VAL A 91 -2.54 3.43 -2.81
C VAL A 91 -1.57 2.32 -3.20
N LYS A 92 -0.58 2.63 -4.06
CA LYS A 92 0.45 1.66 -4.46
C LYS A 92 1.29 1.18 -3.28
N MET A 93 1.65 2.07 -2.36
CA MET A 93 2.38 1.72 -1.15
C MET A 93 1.55 0.79 -0.25
N ALA A 94 0.26 1.10 -0.05
CA ALA A 94 -0.63 0.28 0.76
C ALA A 94 -0.77 -1.17 0.24
N ILE A 95 -0.83 -1.38 -1.08
CA ILE A 95 -0.91 -2.74 -1.66
C ILE A 95 0.43 -3.49 -1.68
N VAL A 96 1.55 -2.81 -1.44
CA VAL A 96 2.91 -3.38 -1.51
C VAL A 96 3.53 -3.60 -0.14
N HIS A 97 3.18 -2.80 0.87
CA HIS A 97 3.96 -2.70 2.10
C HIS A 97 4.17 -4.04 2.84
N ASP A 98 3.16 -4.89 2.88
CA ASP A 98 3.21 -6.24 3.49
C ASP A 98 3.30 -7.36 2.43
N VAL A 99 3.60 -7.05 1.17
CA VAL A 99 3.66 -8.08 0.11
C VAL A 99 4.71 -9.15 0.41
N ALA A 100 5.82 -8.75 1.02
CA ALA A 100 6.92 -9.65 1.40
C ALA A 100 6.49 -10.73 2.41
N GLU A 101 5.44 -10.48 3.19
CA GLU A 101 4.90 -11.44 4.16
C GLU A 101 4.33 -12.70 3.48
N ALA A 102 4.06 -12.67 2.17
CA ALA A 102 3.68 -13.88 1.42
C ALA A 102 4.76 -14.98 1.50
N ILE A 103 6.03 -14.59 1.68
CA ILE A 103 7.18 -15.48 1.81
C ILE A 103 7.73 -15.45 3.25
N ALA A 104 7.87 -14.26 3.84
CA ALA A 104 8.47 -14.10 5.18
C ALA A 104 7.50 -14.49 6.32
N GLY A 105 6.20 -14.51 6.06
CA GLY A 105 5.14 -14.60 7.07
C GLY A 105 4.89 -13.26 7.79
N ASP A 106 3.77 -13.16 8.51
CA ASP A 106 3.44 -11.99 9.35
C ASP A 106 4.25 -12.03 10.66
N ILE A 107 5.42 -11.36 10.64
CA ILE A 107 6.36 -11.27 11.76
C ILE A 107 5.95 -10.11 12.68
N THR A 108 5.19 -10.43 13.72
CA THR A 108 4.80 -9.46 14.76
C THR A 108 5.86 -9.29 15.86
N PRO A 109 5.81 -8.21 16.68
CA PRO A 109 6.73 -8.02 17.81
C PRO A 109 6.76 -9.18 18.81
N SER A 110 5.66 -9.93 18.91
CA SER A 110 5.54 -11.10 19.78
C SER A 110 6.24 -12.37 19.25
N CYS A 111 6.86 -12.31 18.07
CA CYS A 111 7.66 -13.41 17.50
C CYS A 111 9.11 -13.38 17.98
N GLY A 112 9.57 -12.30 18.64
CA GLY A 112 10.93 -12.21 19.19
C GLY A 112 12.03 -12.03 18.13
N VAL A 113 11.65 -11.73 16.88
CA VAL A 113 12.57 -11.35 15.81
C VAL A 113 12.89 -9.86 15.96
N ASP A 114 14.18 -9.52 15.93
CA ASP A 114 14.60 -8.12 15.98
C ASP A 114 14.24 -7.38 14.68
N LYS A 115 14.26 -6.05 14.73
CA LYS A 115 13.84 -5.22 13.59
C LYS A 115 14.75 -5.39 12.37
N ASP A 116 16.05 -5.56 12.58
CA ASP A 116 17.01 -5.64 11.48
C ASP A 116 16.88 -6.99 10.77
N GLU A 117 16.65 -8.06 11.51
CA GLU A 117 16.39 -9.38 10.96
C GLU A 117 15.03 -9.44 10.25
N LYS A 118 13.97 -8.84 10.81
CA LYS A 118 12.68 -8.69 10.11
C LYS A 118 12.88 -7.98 8.77
N TYR A 119 13.54 -6.83 8.79
CA TYR A 119 13.84 -6.06 7.58
C TYR A 119 14.63 -6.90 6.56
N ARG A 120 15.66 -7.63 7.01
CA ARG A 120 16.47 -8.49 6.14
C ARG A 120 15.64 -9.60 5.49
N LEU A 121 14.80 -10.29 6.27
CA LEU A 121 13.95 -11.38 5.79
C LEU A 121 12.93 -10.88 4.76
N GLU A 122 12.28 -9.75 5.03
CA GLU A 122 11.30 -9.15 4.13
C GLU A 122 11.96 -8.61 2.86
N LYS A 123 13.13 -7.98 2.97
CA LYS A 123 13.90 -7.52 1.80
C LYS A 123 14.36 -8.69 0.93
N GLU A 124 14.78 -9.80 1.53
CA GLU A 124 15.13 -11.02 0.79
C GLU A 124 13.92 -11.62 0.08
N ALA A 125 12.77 -11.68 0.75
CA ALA A 125 11.51 -12.12 0.16
C ALA A 125 11.10 -11.24 -1.03
N LEU A 126 11.16 -9.92 -0.88
CA LEU A 126 10.83 -8.97 -1.93
C LEU A 126 11.79 -9.07 -3.12
N GLY A 127 13.08 -9.28 -2.86
CA GLY A 127 14.08 -9.54 -3.90
C GLY A 127 13.71 -10.75 -4.77
N LYS A 128 13.31 -11.87 -4.16
CA LYS A 128 12.84 -13.07 -4.88
C LYS A 128 11.62 -12.78 -5.76
N MET A 129 10.68 -11.96 -5.28
CA MET A 129 9.50 -11.55 -6.05
C MET A 129 9.87 -10.66 -7.25
N CYS A 130 10.80 -9.72 -7.04
CA CYS A 130 11.32 -8.86 -8.10
C CYS A 130 12.08 -9.66 -9.17
N ASP A 131 12.88 -10.64 -8.75
CA ASP A 131 13.61 -11.53 -9.67
C ASP A 131 12.65 -12.34 -10.54
N ALA A 132 11.52 -12.81 -9.98
CA ALA A 132 10.49 -13.54 -10.70
C ALA A 132 9.82 -12.71 -11.81
N LEU A 133 9.62 -11.41 -11.57
CA LEU A 133 9.08 -10.47 -12.56
C LEU A 133 10.06 -10.18 -13.71
N GLY A 134 11.36 -10.43 -13.48
CA GLY A 134 12.44 -10.23 -14.44
C GLY A 134 12.98 -8.80 -14.51
N PRO A 135 14.23 -8.62 -15.00
CA PRO A 135 14.99 -7.38 -14.86
C PRO A 135 14.44 -6.18 -15.64
N ASN A 136 13.57 -6.43 -16.62
CA ASN A 136 12.99 -5.38 -17.46
C ASN A 136 11.59 -4.96 -17.02
N ASN A 137 11.06 -5.53 -15.94
CA ASN A 137 9.74 -5.20 -15.43
C ASN A 137 9.83 -3.96 -14.53
N ARG A 138 9.20 -2.86 -14.97
CA ARG A 138 9.20 -1.58 -14.23
C ARG A 138 8.55 -1.71 -12.84
N ALA A 139 7.55 -2.58 -12.70
CA ALA A 139 6.86 -2.78 -11.43
C ALA A 139 7.76 -3.38 -10.35
N ALA A 140 8.76 -4.20 -10.73
CA ALA A 140 9.72 -4.75 -9.76
C ALA A 140 10.52 -3.65 -9.05
N GLY A 141 11.05 -2.69 -9.81
CA GLY A 141 11.77 -1.54 -9.26
C GLY A 141 10.87 -0.60 -8.46
N GLU A 142 9.65 -0.33 -8.95
CA GLU A 142 8.66 0.50 -8.25
C GLU A 142 8.24 -0.13 -6.91
N MET A 143 7.99 -1.43 -6.89
CA MET A 143 7.60 -2.18 -5.68
C MET A 143 8.69 -2.13 -4.61
N LEU A 144 9.95 -2.38 -4.99
CA LEU A 144 11.07 -2.27 -4.06
C LEU A 144 11.21 -0.85 -3.50
N ALA A 145 11.14 0.17 -4.36
CA ALA A 145 11.25 1.57 -3.93
C ALA A 145 10.12 1.99 -2.98
N LEU A 146 8.88 1.57 -3.25
CA LEU A 146 7.74 1.86 -2.39
C LEU A 146 7.87 1.16 -1.03
N TRP A 147 8.33 -0.09 -1.02
CA TRP A 147 8.55 -0.83 0.22
C TRP A 147 9.67 -0.20 1.07
N GLU A 148 10.80 0.16 0.45
CA GLU A 148 11.90 0.83 1.15
C GLU A 148 11.49 2.20 1.71
N GLU A 149 10.70 2.97 0.95
CA GLU A 149 10.16 4.25 1.41
C GLU A 149 9.22 4.08 2.61
N TYR A 150 8.34 3.07 2.56
CA TYR A 150 7.44 2.74 3.68
C TYR A 150 8.22 2.38 4.94
N GLU A 151 9.25 1.55 4.81
CA GLU A 151 10.10 1.14 5.95
C GLU A 151 10.94 2.29 6.50
N ALA A 152 11.43 3.19 5.65
CA ALA A 152 12.14 4.40 6.07
C ALA A 152 11.22 5.38 6.83
N ASN A 153 9.93 5.45 6.46
CA ASN A 153 8.93 6.32 7.09
C ASN A 153 9.31 7.83 7.11
N GLU A 154 10.02 8.27 6.08
CA GLU A 154 10.52 9.64 5.97
C GLU A 154 9.62 10.55 5.14
N SER A 155 8.99 10.01 4.10
CA SER A 155 8.08 10.78 3.23
C SER A 155 6.72 11.03 3.88
N SER A 156 6.04 12.06 3.39
CA SER A 156 4.69 12.40 3.83
C SER A 156 3.68 11.27 3.53
N GLU A 157 3.86 10.60 2.38
CA GLU A 157 3.10 9.46 1.92
C GLU A 157 3.32 8.25 2.83
N ALA A 158 4.58 7.91 3.13
CA ALA A 158 4.89 6.77 4.01
C ALA A 158 4.35 6.97 5.42
N ARG A 159 4.44 8.18 5.96
CA ARG A 159 3.88 8.51 7.28
C ARG A 159 2.36 8.36 7.31
N LEU A 160 1.69 8.77 6.25
CA LEU A 160 0.24 8.62 6.11
C LEU A 160 -0.15 7.13 5.98
N VAL A 161 0.57 6.35 5.18
CA VAL A 161 0.30 4.91 5.03
C VAL A 161 0.61 4.13 6.32
N LYS A 162 1.66 4.49 7.07
CA LYS A 162 1.93 3.95 8.42
C LYS A 162 0.86 4.36 9.44
N ASP A 163 0.17 5.48 9.26
CA ASP A 163 -1.01 5.80 10.05
C ASP A 163 -2.20 4.93 9.62
N PHE A 164 -2.40 4.70 8.32
CA PHE A 164 -3.46 3.81 7.81
C PHE A 164 -3.30 2.37 8.32
N ASP A 165 -2.10 1.81 8.36
CA ASP A 165 -1.83 0.46 8.93
C ASP A 165 -2.36 0.36 10.37
N LYS A 166 -1.99 1.33 11.22
CA LYS A 166 -2.46 1.39 12.62
C LYS A 166 -3.96 1.64 12.73
N LEU A 167 -4.52 2.53 11.90
CA LEU A 167 -5.95 2.86 11.91
C LEU A 167 -6.80 1.66 11.51
N GLU A 168 -6.39 0.94 10.47
CA GLU A 168 -7.04 -0.27 9.98
C GLU A 168 -7.06 -1.32 11.10
N MET A 169 -5.91 -1.54 11.76
CA MET A 169 -5.78 -2.48 12.87
C MET A 169 -6.72 -2.16 14.03
N ILE A 170 -6.81 -0.90 14.49
CA ILE A 170 -7.70 -0.55 15.60
C ILE A 170 -9.18 -0.54 15.21
N LEU A 171 -9.50 -0.26 13.94
CA LEU A 171 -10.85 -0.41 13.43
C LEU A 171 -11.25 -1.90 13.41
N GLN A 172 -10.37 -2.77 12.93
CA GLN A 172 -10.59 -4.22 12.94
C GLN A 172 -10.73 -4.77 14.36
N ALA A 173 -9.92 -4.29 15.30
CA ALA A 173 -10.05 -4.63 16.72
C ALA A 173 -11.45 -4.29 17.23
N HIS A 174 -11.93 -3.07 16.98
CA HIS A 174 -13.29 -2.66 17.38
C HIS A 174 -14.37 -3.58 16.79
N GLU A 175 -14.26 -3.92 15.49
CA GLU A 175 -15.22 -4.81 14.83
C GLU A 175 -15.21 -6.22 15.43
N TYR A 176 -14.05 -6.76 15.78
CA TYR A 176 -13.95 -8.06 16.46
C TYR A 176 -14.49 -8.03 17.88
N GLU A 177 -14.25 -6.96 18.64
CA GLU A 177 -14.86 -6.80 19.97
C GLU A 177 -16.39 -6.82 19.88
N GLN A 178 -16.97 -6.11 18.91
CA GLN A 178 -18.42 -6.07 18.71
C GLN A 178 -18.99 -7.42 18.24
N ALA A 179 -18.32 -8.08 17.30
CA ALA A 179 -18.83 -9.32 16.72
C ALA A 179 -18.63 -10.54 17.63
N GLN A 180 -17.58 -10.56 18.45
CA GLN A 180 -17.14 -11.75 19.19
C GLN A 180 -17.11 -11.57 20.71
N GLY A 181 -17.47 -10.40 21.23
CA GLY A 181 -17.54 -10.14 22.67
C GLY A 181 -16.17 -10.22 23.35
N MET A 182 -15.12 -9.79 22.64
CA MET A 182 -13.72 -9.84 23.11
C MET A 182 -13.29 -8.48 23.68
N GLU A 183 -12.18 -8.47 24.43
CA GLU A 183 -11.49 -7.25 24.84
C GLU A 183 -10.12 -7.18 24.14
N LEU A 184 -9.93 -6.19 23.27
CA LEU A 184 -8.74 -6.01 22.44
C LEU A 184 -8.08 -4.65 22.71
N GLN A 185 -8.17 -4.17 23.96
CA GLN A 185 -7.66 -2.87 24.39
C GLN A 185 -6.17 -2.64 24.08
N GLU A 186 -5.35 -3.69 24.17
CA GLU A 186 -3.91 -3.60 23.92
C GLU A 186 -3.57 -3.08 22.50
N PHE A 187 -4.43 -3.35 21.51
CA PHE A 187 -4.22 -2.87 20.14
C PHE A 187 -4.39 -1.34 20.08
N PHE A 188 -5.38 -0.81 20.80
CA PHE A 188 -5.56 0.63 20.94
C PHE A 188 -4.39 1.28 21.70
N ASP A 189 -4.00 0.67 22.82
CA ASP A 189 -2.88 1.16 23.63
C ASP A 189 -1.57 1.20 22.83
N SER A 190 -1.36 0.22 21.95
CA SER A 190 -0.17 0.14 21.08
C SER A 190 -0.04 1.32 20.10
N THR A 191 -1.15 1.99 19.78
CA THR A 191 -1.21 3.12 18.83
C THR A 191 -1.20 4.50 19.50
N LYS A 192 -1.36 4.54 20.83
CA LYS A 192 -1.43 5.79 21.59
C LYS A 192 -0.18 6.65 21.34
N ASP A 193 -0.40 7.91 20.99
CA ASP A 193 0.65 8.91 20.71
C ASP A 193 1.58 8.55 19.53
N ARG A 194 1.16 7.64 18.63
CA ARG A 194 1.94 7.22 17.44
C ARG A 194 1.41 7.72 16.10
N TRP A 195 0.50 8.69 16.12
CA TRP A 195 -0.11 9.28 14.92
C TRP A 195 0.76 10.38 14.35
N GLN A 196 1.17 10.22 13.09
CA GLN A 196 2.13 11.13 12.45
C GLN A 196 1.43 12.29 11.73
N THR A 197 0.22 12.05 11.22
CA THR A 197 -0.52 12.98 10.37
C THR A 197 -1.80 13.49 11.05
N ASP A 198 -2.34 14.62 10.57
CA ASP A 198 -3.64 15.12 11.03
C ASP A 198 -4.78 14.16 10.67
N VAL A 199 -4.72 13.55 9.48
CA VAL A 199 -5.66 12.51 9.04
C VAL A 199 -5.64 11.33 10.03
N GLY A 200 -4.46 10.82 10.36
CA GLY A 200 -4.25 9.77 11.35
C GLY A 200 -4.91 10.09 12.69
N ARG A 201 -4.61 11.27 13.24
CA ARG A 201 -5.18 11.73 14.52
C ARG A 201 -6.71 11.84 14.49
N LEU A 202 -7.28 12.44 13.45
CA LEU A 202 -8.72 12.69 13.35
C LEU A 202 -9.51 11.39 13.19
N VAL A 203 -9.05 10.47 12.33
CA VAL A 203 -9.73 9.19 12.11
C VAL A 203 -9.62 8.30 13.35
N ALA A 204 -8.45 8.26 14.00
CA ALA A 204 -8.28 7.51 15.24
C ALA A 204 -9.23 7.99 16.35
N ALA A 205 -9.38 9.31 16.48
CA ALA A 205 -10.30 9.90 17.46
C ALA A 205 -11.76 9.47 17.19
N ASP A 206 -12.19 9.43 15.92
CA ASP A 206 -13.54 8.97 15.56
C ASP A 206 -13.74 7.47 15.87
N ILE A 207 -12.76 6.61 15.56
CA ILE A 207 -12.80 5.18 15.88
C ILE A 207 -12.95 4.97 17.40
N VAL A 208 -12.12 5.64 18.20
CA VAL A 208 -12.17 5.54 19.68
C VAL A 208 -13.50 6.05 20.25
N ALA A 209 -14.03 7.14 19.68
CA ALA A 209 -15.31 7.69 20.08
C ALA A 209 -16.48 6.73 19.77
N ARG A 210 -16.44 6.02 18.64
CA ARG A 210 -17.44 5.00 18.28
C ARG A 210 -17.34 3.78 19.18
N ARG A 211 -16.14 3.28 19.45
CA ARG A 211 -15.90 2.16 20.39
C ARG A 211 -16.49 2.44 21.77
N SER A 212 -16.29 3.64 22.29
CA SER A 212 -16.79 4.06 23.60
C SER A 212 -18.33 4.16 23.69
N LYS A 213 -19.01 4.34 22.55
CA LYS A 213 -20.49 4.38 22.48
C LYS A 213 -21.10 2.97 22.37
N GLY A 214 -20.40 2.03 21.75
CA GLY A 214 -20.84 0.64 21.60
C GLY A 214 -20.79 -0.20 22.89
N GLY A 215 -20.00 0.20 23.89
CA GLY A 215 -19.89 -0.50 25.18
C GLY A 215 -20.99 -0.21 26.21
N ARG A 216 -22.13 0.39 25.83
CA ARG A 216 -23.24 0.75 26.76
C ARG A 216 -24.59 0.09 26.44
N SER A 217 -24.61 -1.02 25.71
CA SER A 217 -25.84 -1.80 25.51
C SER A 217 -25.89 -3.00 26.44
#